data_AF-A0A482UR18-F1
#
_entry.id   AF-A0A482UR18-F1
#
_cell.length_a   1.000
_cell.length_b   1.000
_cell.length_c   1.000
_cell.angle_alpha   90.00
_cell.angle_beta   90.00
_cell.angle_gamma   90.00
#
_symmetry.space_group_name_H-M   'P 1'
#
loop_
_entity.id
_entity.type
_entity.pdbx_description
1 polymer ?
#
loop_
_entity_poly.entity_id
_entity_poly.type
_entity_poly.pdbx_seq_one_letter_code
_entity_poly.pdbx_strand_id
1 'polypeptide(L)'
;MEDLFYKYGVDVYFAGHVHSYERDYPVYQGQVEKSYANPSATTHLLIGGAGNDEMRDAQRSAANDPSPREGPGLTAWYPSSADGAWTVVTDKDDHLGIGKVTIVDDSTLKFDYIRTSNGEVFDSITLSRDHSKYVHKFAKKN
;
A
#
# COMPACT_ATOMS: atom_id res chain seq x y z
N MET A 1 -15.64 3.83 2.85
CA MET A 1 -15.11 2.45 2.82
C MET A 1 -14.10 2.22 3.95
N GLU A 2 -13.22 3.18 4.20
CA GLU A 2 -12.26 3.19 5.32
C GLU A 2 -12.88 2.80 6.69
N ASP A 3 -14.04 3.36 7.07
CA ASP A 3 -14.73 2.98 8.31
C ASP A 3 -15.07 1.48 8.40
N LEU A 4 -15.35 0.83 7.27
CA LEU A 4 -15.60 -0.61 7.24
C LEU A 4 -14.30 -1.39 7.43
N PHE A 5 -13.22 -0.95 6.80
CA PHE A 5 -11.90 -1.58 6.96
C PHE A 5 -11.43 -1.51 8.40
N TYR A 6 -11.58 -0.34 9.02
CA TYR A 6 -11.28 -0.14 10.43
C TYR A 6 -12.21 -0.96 11.33
N LYS A 7 -13.52 -0.95 11.06
CA LYS A 7 -14.51 -1.70 11.85
C LYS A 7 -14.24 -3.20 11.82
N TYR A 8 -13.96 -3.77 10.65
CA TYR A 8 -13.77 -5.21 10.46
C TYR A 8 -12.31 -5.66 10.60
N GLY A 9 -11.39 -4.76 10.93
CA GLY A 9 -10.00 -5.09 11.22
C GLY A 9 -9.21 -5.56 10.00
N VAL A 10 -9.47 -4.98 8.83
CA VAL A 10 -8.73 -5.31 7.60
C VAL A 10 -7.25 -4.97 7.80
N ASP A 11 -6.39 -5.97 7.66
CA ASP A 11 -4.95 -5.82 7.91
C ASP A 11 -4.25 -5.08 6.76
N VAL A 12 -4.54 -5.50 5.53
CA VAL A 12 -3.89 -5.03 4.31
C VAL A 12 -4.92 -4.81 3.21
N TYR A 13 -4.77 -3.71 2.49
CA TYR A 13 -5.51 -3.43 1.26
C TYR A 13 -4.55 -3.27 0.08
N PHE A 14 -4.76 -4.04 -0.97
CA PHE A 14 -3.97 -3.97 -2.20
C PHE A 14 -4.73 -3.19 -3.27
N ALA A 15 -4.06 -2.24 -3.91
CA ALA A 15 -4.60 -1.43 -4.99
C ALA A 15 -3.66 -1.43 -6.21
N GLY A 16 -4.22 -1.16 -7.38
CA GLY A 16 -3.48 -0.88 -8.61
C GLY A 16 -3.81 0.51 -9.13
N HIS A 17 -4.07 0.63 -10.43
CA HIS A 17 -4.45 1.86 -11.14
C HIS A 17 -3.30 2.86 -11.33
N VAL A 18 -2.68 3.35 -10.25
CA VAL A 18 -1.48 4.20 -10.38
C VAL A 18 -0.29 3.32 -10.74
N HIS A 19 0.40 3.66 -11.83
CA HIS A 19 1.48 2.86 -12.44
C HIS A 19 2.81 2.97 -11.67
N SER A 20 2.76 2.65 -10.38
CA SER A 20 3.90 2.70 -9.48
C SER A 20 3.78 1.65 -8.37
N TYR A 21 4.74 1.69 -7.45
CA TYR A 21 4.68 1.01 -6.18
C TYR A 21 4.77 2.01 -5.04
N GLU A 22 3.82 1.93 -4.10
CA GLU A 22 3.82 2.70 -2.86
C GLU A 22 3.31 1.84 -1.71
N ARG A 23 3.94 2.00 -0.55
CA ARG A 23 3.46 1.41 0.70
C ARG A 23 3.32 2.47 1.77
N ASP A 24 2.15 2.46 2.38
CA ASP A 24 1.82 3.30 3.51
C ASP A 24 2.01 2.56 4.83
N TYR A 25 2.22 3.33 5.89
CA TYR A 25 1.95 2.87 7.25
C TYR A 25 0.47 2.56 7.40
N PRO A 26 0.09 1.69 8.36
CA PRO A 26 -1.29 1.58 8.77
C PRO A 26 -1.85 2.97 9.14
N VAL A 27 -2.95 3.34 8.51
CA VAL A 27 -3.51 4.70 8.61
C VAL A 27 -5.03 4.64 8.68
N TYR A 28 -5.61 5.47 9.54
CA TYR A 28 -7.05 5.67 9.64
C TYR A 28 -7.36 7.13 9.89
N GLN A 29 -8.18 7.76 9.04
CA GLN A 29 -8.55 9.17 9.11
C GLN A 29 -7.31 10.09 9.21
N GLY A 30 -6.25 9.75 8.46
CA GLY A 30 -4.97 10.47 8.46
C GLY A 30 -4.11 10.27 9.72
N GLN A 31 -4.55 9.47 10.70
CA GLN A 31 -3.75 9.11 11.86
C GLN A 31 -2.87 7.90 11.53
N VAL A 32 -1.55 8.09 11.65
CA VAL A 32 -0.55 7.13 11.22
C VAL A 32 -0.05 6.28 12.38
N GLU A 33 -0.07 4.96 12.20
CA GLU A 33 0.54 4.00 13.12
C GLU A 33 1.85 3.46 12.54
N LYS A 34 2.98 3.85 13.11
CA LYS A 34 4.32 3.48 12.61
C LYS A 34 4.77 2.06 13.01
N SER A 35 3.84 1.14 13.16
CA SER A 35 4.09 -0.26 13.54
C SER A 35 3.23 -1.21 12.71
N TYR A 36 3.83 -2.29 12.22
CA TYR A 36 3.13 -3.40 11.55
C TYR A 36 2.81 -4.55 12.52
N ALA A 37 3.19 -4.42 13.79
CA ALA A 37 2.83 -5.35 14.83
C ALA A 37 1.55 -4.89 15.52
N ASN A 38 0.47 -5.66 15.34
CA ASN A 38 -0.88 -5.41 15.84
C ASN A 38 -1.47 -4.03 15.47
N PRO A 39 -1.37 -3.56 14.21
CA PRO A 39 -1.83 -2.21 13.84
C PRO A 39 -3.35 -2.08 13.96
N SER A 40 -3.87 -1.02 14.57
CA SER A 40 -5.33 -0.86 14.69
C SER A 40 -5.99 -0.46 13.36
N ALA A 41 -5.21 0.11 12.45
CA ALA A 41 -5.61 0.56 11.12
C ALA A 41 -5.10 -0.36 9.98
N THR A 42 -5.63 -0.13 8.78
CA THR A 42 -5.28 -0.90 7.57
C THR A 42 -4.02 -0.36 6.92
N THR A 43 -3.11 -1.25 6.55
CA THR A 43 -1.95 -0.95 5.70
C THR A 43 -2.37 -0.91 4.23
N HIS A 44 -1.99 0.12 3.49
CA HIS A 44 -2.33 0.26 2.07
C HIS A 44 -1.08 -0.01 1.23
N LEU A 45 -1.24 -0.88 0.23
CA LEU A 45 -0.19 -1.26 -0.71
C LEU A 45 -0.67 -0.99 -2.13
N LEU A 46 -0.05 -0.01 -2.79
CA LEU A 46 -0.24 0.28 -4.20
C LEU A 46 0.77 -0.52 -5.02
N ILE A 47 0.28 -1.36 -5.93
CA ILE A 47 1.07 -2.25 -6.79
C ILE A 47 0.48 -2.19 -8.21
N GLY A 48 0.48 -1.01 -8.83
CA GLY A 48 -0.07 -0.83 -10.18
C GLY A 48 0.96 -0.93 -11.31
N GLY A 49 2.23 -1.07 -10.97
CA GLY A 49 3.37 -1.15 -11.88
C GLY A 49 3.59 -2.49 -12.60
N ALA A 50 2.55 -3.18 -13.07
CA ALA A 50 2.70 -4.50 -13.67
C ALA A 50 3.27 -4.50 -15.12
N GLY A 51 3.42 -3.32 -15.73
CA GLY A 51 4.06 -3.17 -17.06
C GLY A 51 3.10 -3.11 -18.25
N ASN A 52 1.98 -2.40 -18.12
CA ASN A 52 1.13 -2.09 -19.28
C ASN A 52 1.82 -1.07 -20.22
N ASP A 53 1.22 -0.83 -21.38
CA ASP A 53 1.83 -0.04 -22.45
C ASP A 53 1.83 1.48 -22.22
N GLU A 54 1.15 1.98 -21.18
CA GLU A 54 1.28 3.37 -20.73
C GLU A 54 2.61 3.59 -19.97
N MET A 55 3.26 2.51 -19.51
CA MET A 55 4.55 2.54 -18.80
C MET A 55 5.77 2.47 -19.74
N ARG A 56 5.58 2.66 -21.06
CA ARG A 56 6.67 2.61 -22.06
C ARG A 56 7.84 3.55 -21.78
N ASP A 57 7.59 4.60 -20.99
CA ASP A 57 8.59 5.58 -20.56
C ASP A 57 8.91 5.52 -19.06
N ALA A 58 8.53 4.46 -18.33
CA ALA A 58 8.84 4.33 -16.89
C ALA A 58 10.34 4.34 -16.58
N GLN A 59 11.19 4.01 -17.56
CA GLN A 59 12.66 4.15 -17.46
C GLN A 59 13.18 5.57 -17.74
N ARG A 60 12.32 6.53 -18.11
CA ARG A 60 12.70 7.93 -18.37
C ARG A 60 12.52 8.76 -17.10
N SER A 61 13.56 8.75 -16.27
CA SER A 61 13.93 9.83 -15.34
C SER A 61 12.79 10.37 -14.46
N ALA A 62 12.73 9.82 -13.25
CA ALA A 62 12.16 10.39 -12.02
C ALA A 62 11.88 11.92 -12.07
N ALA A 63 10.60 12.30 -12.13
CA ALA A 63 10.05 13.57 -11.61
C ALA A 63 8.54 13.73 -11.89
N ASN A 64 8.00 13.06 -12.92
CA ASN A 64 6.62 13.23 -13.32
C ASN A 64 5.93 11.86 -13.37
N ASP A 65 5.52 11.33 -12.22
CA ASP A 65 4.53 10.25 -12.17
C ASP A 65 3.28 10.75 -12.91
N PRO A 66 2.95 10.18 -14.09
CA PRO A 66 1.83 10.64 -14.88
C PRO A 66 0.57 9.89 -14.46
N SER A 67 0.26 9.80 -13.16
CA SER A 67 -1.03 9.27 -12.74
C SER A 67 -2.13 10.29 -13.09
N PRO A 68 -3.00 10.01 -14.08
CA PRO A 68 -4.12 10.87 -14.37
C PRO A 68 -5.12 10.68 -13.23
N ARG A 69 -5.66 11.76 -12.66
CA ARG A 69 -6.76 11.59 -11.71
C ARG A 69 -8.05 11.30 -12.48
N GLU A 70 -8.52 10.05 -12.42
CA GLU A 70 -9.87 9.72 -12.85
C GLU A 70 -10.90 10.33 -11.88
N GLY A 71 -11.70 11.29 -12.37
CA GLY A 71 -12.82 11.87 -11.64
C GLY A 71 -13.21 13.28 -12.11
N PRO A 72 -14.50 13.62 -12.19
CA PRO A 72 -14.95 14.95 -12.62
C PRO A 72 -14.58 16.04 -11.60
N GLY A 73 -13.92 17.11 -12.03
CA GLY A 73 -13.74 18.36 -11.26
C GLY A 73 -12.33 18.68 -10.76
N LEU A 74 -11.28 18.02 -11.25
CA LEU A 74 -9.91 18.23 -10.79
C LEU A 74 -9.05 18.75 -11.95
N THR A 75 -8.96 20.08 -12.05
CA THR A 75 -8.35 20.77 -13.21
C THR A 75 -6.87 21.11 -13.04
N ALA A 76 -6.18 20.57 -12.03
CA ALA A 76 -4.78 20.90 -11.78
C ALA A 76 -3.96 19.65 -11.42
N TRP A 77 -2.94 19.41 -12.24
CA TRP A 77 -1.83 18.50 -12.00
C TRP A 77 -1.05 18.97 -10.78
N TYR A 78 -1.08 18.22 -9.69
CA TYR A 78 -0.19 18.43 -8.56
C TYR A 78 0.86 17.31 -8.59
N PRO A 79 2.13 17.61 -8.87
CA PRO A 79 3.19 16.63 -8.68
C PRO A 79 3.21 16.26 -7.20
N SER A 80 2.82 15.03 -6.88
CA SER A 80 3.05 14.44 -5.56
C SER A 80 4.39 13.74 -5.63
N SER A 81 5.29 14.03 -4.68
CA SER A 81 6.52 13.25 -4.55
C SER A 81 6.28 11.87 -3.93
N ALA A 82 5.01 11.56 -3.61
CA ALA A 82 4.59 10.40 -2.82
C ALA A 82 5.35 10.30 -1.48
N ASP A 83 5.72 11.44 -0.89
CA ASP A 83 6.40 11.50 0.43
C ASP A 83 5.43 12.00 1.50
N GLY A 84 4.21 11.48 1.51
CA GLY A 84 3.18 11.86 2.48
C GLY A 84 3.56 11.46 3.90
N ALA A 85 2.89 12.04 4.90
CA ALA A 85 3.15 11.72 6.31
C ALA A 85 2.90 10.23 6.67
N TRP A 86 2.13 9.52 5.85
CA TRP A 86 1.82 8.10 5.96
C TRP A 86 2.67 7.21 5.05
N THR A 87 3.31 7.75 4.01
CA THR A 87 4.07 6.94 3.05
C THR A 87 5.37 6.46 3.69
N VAL A 88 5.67 5.17 3.53
CA VAL A 88 6.92 4.57 4.02
C VAL A 88 7.93 4.45 2.90
N VAL A 89 7.47 3.99 1.74
CA VAL A 89 8.32 3.74 0.59
C VAL A 89 7.52 3.92 -0.69
N THR A 90 8.19 4.48 -1.68
CA THR A 90 7.76 4.54 -3.06
C THR A 90 8.92 4.06 -3.91
N ASP A 91 8.68 3.16 -4.86
CA ASP A 91 9.67 2.87 -5.89
C ASP A 91 9.72 4.08 -6.82
N LYS A 92 10.81 4.86 -6.81
CA LYS A 92 10.97 6.08 -7.63
C LYS A 92 11.83 5.85 -8.88
N ASP A 93 12.39 4.65 -9.04
CA ASP A 93 13.42 4.40 -10.05
C ASP A 93 12.94 3.48 -11.17
N ASP A 94 12.25 2.39 -10.82
CA ASP A 94 11.90 1.33 -11.76
C ASP A 94 10.39 1.29 -12.00
N HIS A 95 9.61 1.51 -10.92
CA HIS A 95 8.14 1.46 -10.90
C HIS A 95 7.53 0.14 -11.40
N LEU A 96 8.33 -0.81 -11.90
CA LEU A 96 7.92 -2.06 -12.52
C LEU A 96 8.16 -3.23 -11.56
N GLY A 97 7.09 -3.87 -11.13
CA GLY A 97 7.21 -4.95 -10.18
C GLY A 97 5.91 -5.69 -9.88
N ILE A 98 6.06 -6.74 -9.08
CA ILE A 98 4.98 -7.59 -8.63
C ILE A 98 5.06 -7.78 -7.12
N GLY A 99 3.89 -7.96 -6.49
CA GLY A 99 3.77 -8.30 -5.08
C GLY A 99 3.73 -9.81 -4.87
N LYS A 100 4.44 -10.30 -3.85
CA LYS A 100 4.36 -11.68 -3.36
C LYS A 100 3.90 -11.69 -1.92
N VAL A 101 2.73 -12.27 -1.69
CA VAL A 101 2.20 -12.51 -0.33
C VAL A 101 2.60 -13.90 0.13
N THR A 102 3.14 -14.00 1.33
CA THR A 102 3.47 -15.25 2.01
C THR A 102 2.73 -15.27 3.35
N ILE A 103 1.77 -16.18 3.50
CA ILE A 103 1.15 -16.45 4.80
C ILE A 103 2.11 -17.34 5.58
N VAL A 104 2.67 -16.82 6.66
CA VAL A 104 3.65 -17.54 7.49
C VAL A 104 2.93 -18.45 8.47
N ASP A 105 1.93 -17.91 9.15
CA ASP A 105 1.04 -18.61 10.08
C ASP A 105 -0.30 -17.86 10.21
N ASP A 106 -1.13 -18.24 11.17
CA ASP A 106 -2.44 -17.62 11.40
C ASP A 106 -2.36 -16.17 11.89
N SER A 107 -1.21 -15.75 12.42
CA SER A 107 -0.97 -14.43 12.98
C SER A 107 -0.02 -13.57 12.14
N THR A 108 0.65 -14.14 11.14
CA THR A 108 1.76 -13.47 10.45
C THR A 108 1.65 -13.57 8.94
N LEU A 109 1.68 -12.40 8.29
CA LEU A 109 1.72 -12.25 6.83
C LEU A 109 3.00 -11.50 6.45
N LYS A 110 3.70 -12.01 5.44
CA LYS A 110 4.82 -11.31 4.81
C LYS A 110 4.43 -10.88 3.40
N PHE A 111 4.83 -9.67 3.03
CA PHE A 111 4.73 -9.16 1.67
C PHE A 111 6.11 -8.75 1.16
N ASP A 112 6.46 -9.21 -0.04
CA ASP A 112 7.66 -8.83 -0.76
C ASP A 112 7.27 -8.16 -2.08
N TYR A 113 7.77 -6.95 -2.35
CA TYR A 113 7.67 -6.33 -3.66
C TYR A 113 8.95 -6.60 -4.44
N ILE A 114 8.80 -7.21 -5.62
CA ILE A 114 9.89 -7.68 -6.46
C ILE A 114 9.90 -6.86 -7.73
N ARG A 115 11.01 -6.17 -8.00
CA ARG A 115 11.23 -5.47 -9.26
C ARG A 115 11.39 -6.48 -10.38
N THR A 116 10.61 -6.33 -11.45
CA THR A 116 10.65 -7.28 -12.58
C THR A 116 11.81 -6.99 -13.53
N SER A 117 12.42 -5.80 -13.46
CA SER A 117 13.59 -5.46 -14.28
C SER A 117 14.84 -6.26 -13.91
N ASN A 118 15.03 -6.54 -12.62
CA ASN A 118 16.26 -7.12 -12.08
C ASN A 118 16.03 -8.32 -11.14
N GLY A 119 14.78 -8.61 -10.76
CA GLY A 119 14.42 -9.71 -9.86
C GLY A 119 14.72 -9.45 -8.38
N GLU A 120 15.10 -8.22 -8.02
CA GLU A 120 15.42 -7.82 -6.65
C GLU A 120 14.15 -7.65 -5.81
N VAL A 121 14.21 -8.06 -4.54
CA VAL A 121 13.21 -7.68 -3.53
C VAL A 121 13.51 -6.25 -3.10
N PHE A 122 12.82 -5.28 -3.70
CA PHE A 122 13.02 -3.86 -3.40
C PHE A 122 12.44 -3.46 -2.05
N ASP A 123 11.30 -4.05 -1.68
CA ASP A 123 10.67 -3.78 -0.40
C ASP A 123 10.07 -5.05 0.22
N SER A 124 10.09 -5.11 1.54
CA SER A 124 9.64 -6.26 2.31
C SER A 124 9.03 -5.83 3.64
N ILE A 125 7.84 -6.33 3.94
CA ILE A 125 7.17 -6.11 5.22
C ILE A 125 6.63 -7.41 5.80
N THR A 126 6.61 -7.46 7.13
CA THR A 126 5.92 -8.50 7.89
C THR A 126 4.90 -7.82 8.78
N LEU A 127 3.62 -8.17 8.60
CA LEU A 127 2.54 -7.79 9.48
C LEU A 127 2.25 -8.93 10.45
N SER A 128 2.06 -8.58 11.72
CA SER A 128 1.62 -9.54 12.73
C SER A 128 0.34 -9.06 13.41
N ARG A 129 -0.58 -10.00 13.62
CA ARG A 129 -1.90 -9.79 14.22
C ARG A 129 -2.16 -10.87 15.26
N ASP A 130 -2.25 -10.44 16.50
CA ASP A 130 -2.79 -11.22 17.60
C ASP A 130 -4.33 -11.12 17.56
N HIS A 131 -4.96 -12.19 17.07
CA HIS A 131 -6.41 -12.27 16.94
C HIS A 131 -7.14 -12.16 18.28
N SER A 132 -6.51 -12.53 19.40
CA SER A 132 -7.12 -12.42 20.73
C SER A 132 -7.45 -10.98 21.11
N LYS A 133 -6.69 -10.01 20.58
CA LYS A 133 -6.89 -8.57 20.83
C LYS A 133 -8.08 -7.99 20.06
N TYR A 134 -8.61 -8.69 19.05
CA TYR A 134 -9.74 -8.24 18.24
C TYR A 134 -11.09 -8.81 18.65
N VAL A 135 -11.12 -9.92 19.40
CA VAL A 135 -12.34 -10.60 19.87
C VAL A 135 -13.23 -9.69 20.74
N HIS A 136 -12.70 -8.58 21.27
CA HIS A 136 -13.43 -7.69 22.18
C HIS A 136 -14.05 -6.42 21.55
N LYS A 137 -13.83 -6.12 20.25
CA LYS A 137 -14.51 -4.98 19.60
C LYS A 137 -15.98 -5.24 19.24
N PHE A 138 -16.41 -6.50 19.24
CA PHE A 138 -17.77 -6.93 18.82
C PHE A 138 -18.60 -7.53 19.94
N ALA A 139 -18.20 -7.40 21.21
CA ALA A 139 -19.07 -7.72 22.33
C ALA A 139 -20.34 -6.86 22.20
N LYS A 140 -21.47 -7.51 21.92
CA LYS A 140 -22.78 -6.89 21.76
C LYS A 140 -23.00 -5.92 22.93
N LYS A 141 -23.20 -4.64 22.64
CA LYS A 141 -23.94 -3.76 23.56
C LYS A 141 -25.34 -4.36 23.66
N ASN A 142 -25.62 -4.99 24.81
CA ASN A 142 -26.99 -5.30 25.22
C ASN A 142 -27.74 -4.01 25.52
#